data_AF-A0A139LS22-F1
#
_entry.id   AF-A0A139LS22-F1
#
_cell.length_a   1.000
_cell.length_b   1.000
_cell.length_c   1.000
_cell.angle_alpha   90.00
_cell.angle_beta   90.00
_cell.angle_gamma   90.00
#
_symmetry.space_group_name_H-M   'P 1'
#
loop_
_entity.id
_entity.type
_entity.pdbx_description
1 polymer ?
#
loop_
_entity_poly.entity_id
_entity_poly.type
_entity_poly.pdbx_seq_one_letter_code
_entity_poly.pdbx_strand_id
1 'polypeptide(L)' 'MVACPLHVIALTKEVNVKGYNYAHQILEDTCNGCASCAQVCPDGCISVFKVKVE' A
#
# COMPACT_ATOMS: atom_id res chain seq x y z
N MET A 1 -6.84 -7.33 0.89
CA MET A 1 -5.76 -6.84 1.78
C MET A 1 -6.41 -6.06 2.92
N VAL A 2 -6.26 -6.50 4.17
CA VAL A 2 -6.91 -5.86 5.33
C VAL A 2 -6.18 -4.57 5.76
N ALA A 3 -4.93 -4.38 5.32
CA ALA A 3 -4.05 -3.33 5.82
C ALA A 3 -4.37 -1.90 5.35
N CYS A 4 -5.00 -1.72 4.19
CA CYS A 4 -5.42 -0.40 3.74
C CYS A 4 -6.89 -0.18 4.14
N PRO A 5 -7.18 0.66 5.15
CA PRO A 5 -8.56 0.88 5.60
C PRO A 5 -9.43 1.60 4.57
N LEU A 6 -8.81 2.26 3.59
CA LEU A 6 -9.50 2.97 2.50
C LEU A 6 -9.51 2.15 1.20
N HIS A 7 -9.02 0.91 1.21
CA HIS A 7 -9.00 0.02 0.05
C HIS A 7 -8.35 0.61 -1.21
N VAL A 8 -7.38 1.51 -1.03
CA VAL A 8 -6.64 2.17 -2.14
C VAL A 8 -5.73 1.20 -2.89
N ILE A 9 -5.25 0.17 -2.20
CA ILE A 9 -4.36 -0.86 -2.75
C ILE A 9 -4.97 -2.25 -2.59
N ALA A 10 -4.65 -3.13 -3.53
CA ALA A 10 -4.98 -4.55 -3.49
C ALA A 10 -3.73 -5.42 -3.70
N LEU A 11 -3.84 -6.72 -3.41
CA LEU A 11 -2.81 -7.70 -3.74
C LEU A 11 -3.08 -8.26 -5.14
N THR A 12 -2.02 -8.39 -5.93
CA THR A 12 -2.11 -9.09 -7.22
C THR A 12 -2.25 -10.60 -7.03
N LYS A 13 -2.60 -11.32 -8.11
CA LYS A 13 -2.57 -12.80 -8.12
C LYS A 13 -1.18 -13.35 -8.39
N GLU A 14 -0.31 -12.54 -8.99
CA GLU A 14 1.08 -12.87 -9.28
C GLU A 14 1.96 -12.62 -8.06
N VAL A 15 3.19 -13.13 -8.09
CA VAL A 15 4.17 -12.97 -7.01
C VAL A 15 5.43 -12.27 -7.51
N ASN A 16 6.08 -11.53 -6.63
CA ASN A 16 7.40 -10.95 -6.90
C ASN A 16 8.51 -12.03 -6.81
N VAL A 17 9.77 -11.62 -7.05
CA VAL A 17 10.95 -12.51 -6.98
C VAL A 17 11.16 -13.16 -5.60
N LYS A 18 10.53 -12.63 -4.54
CA LYS A 18 10.57 -13.16 -3.17
C LYS A 18 9.36 -14.06 -2.83
N GLY A 19 8.45 -14.27 -3.78
CA GLY A 19 7.27 -15.14 -3.61
C GLY A 19 6.07 -14.47 -2.93
N TYR A 20 6.06 -13.15 -2.74
CA TYR A 20 4.93 -12.43 -2.17
C TYR A 20 4.02 -11.87 -3.26
N ASN A 21 2.71 -11.95 -3.06
CA ASN A 21 1.78 -11.16 -3.85
C ASN A 21 2.07 -9.68 -3.60
N TYR A 22 2.36 -8.93 -4.66
CA TYR A 22 2.72 -7.53 -4.53
C TYR A 22 1.49 -6.64 -4.49
N ALA A 23 1.62 -5.51 -3.80
CA ALA A 23 0.56 -4.53 -3.73
C ALA A 23 0.52 -3.70 -5.02
N HIS A 24 -0.67 -3.38 -5.50
CA HIS A 24 -0.88 -2.42 -6.58
C HIS A 24 -2.01 -1.46 -6.24
N GLN A 25 -1.92 -0.23 -6.74
CA GLN A 25 -2.95 0.78 -6.56
C GLN A 25 -4.18 0.45 -7.40
N ILE A 26 -5.36 0.54 -6.78
CA ILE A 26 -6.66 0.30 -7.42
C ILE A 26 -7.61 1.51 -7.35
N LEU A 27 -7.31 2.48 -6.48
CA LEU A 27 -8.02 3.76 -6.41
C LEU A 27 -7.01 4.90 -6.41
N GLU A 28 -7.31 5.95 -7.16
CA GLU A 28 -6.52 7.18 -7.20
C GLU A 28 -7.09 8.18 -6.18
N ASP A 29 -6.26 9.14 -5.74
CA ASP A 29 -6.65 10.31 -4.94
C ASP A 29 -7.48 10.08 -3.65
N THR A 30 -7.46 8.87 -3.12
CA THR A 30 -8.20 8.48 -1.90
C THR A 30 -7.29 8.15 -0.72
N CYS A 31 -5.97 8.14 -0.92
CA CYS A 31 -5.00 7.87 0.14
C CYS A 31 -4.93 9.02 1.14
N ASN A 32 -5.09 8.71 2.44
CA ASN A 32 -5.00 9.70 3.53
C ASN A 32 -3.62 9.73 4.23
N GLY A 33 -2.65 8.94 3.76
CA GLY A 33 -1.31 8.89 4.33
C GLY A 33 -1.19 8.21 5.70
N CYS A 34 -2.06 7.25 6.06
CA CYS A 34 -2.01 6.56 7.37
C CYS A 34 -0.81 5.62 7.58
N ALA A 35 -0.05 5.30 6.52
CA ALA A 35 1.12 4.44 6.53
C ALA A 35 0.90 2.95 6.92
N SER A 36 -0.33 2.50 7.19
CA SER A 36 -0.61 1.11 7.57
C SER A 36 -0.11 0.07 6.54
N CYS A 37 -0.23 0.37 5.24
CA CYS A 37 0.28 -0.50 4.19
C CYS A 37 1.81 -0.64 4.21
N ALA A 38 2.54 0.45 4.49
CA ALA A 38 3.99 0.44 4.58
C ALA A 38 4.48 -0.34 5.81
N GLN A 39 3.79 -0.21 6.96
CA GLN A 39 4.15 -0.90 8.20
C GLN A 39 4.05 -2.42 8.10
N VAL A 40 3.08 -2.95 7.36
CA VAL A 40 2.88 -4.40 7.22
C VAL A 40 3.60 -5.00 6.01
N CYS A 41 4.18 -4.17 5.14
CA CYS A 41 4.79 -4.65 3.91
C CYS A 41 6.05 -5.47 4.24
N PRO A 42 6.09 -6.79 3.96
CA PRO A 42 7.24 -7.62 4.29
C PRO A 42 8.48 -7.25 3.45
N ASP A 43 8.27 -6.64 2.29
CA ASP A 43 9.33 -6.22 1.38
C ASP A 43 9.85 -4.80 1.68
N GLY A 44 9.16 -4.05 2.55
CA GLY A 44 9.50 -2.66 2.86
C GLY A 44 9.49 -1.72 1.64
N CYS A 45 8.80 -2.07 0.57
CA CYS A 45 8.87 -1.38 -0.73
C CYS A 45 7.84 -0.25 -0.90
N ILE A 46 7.00 0.00 0.11
CA ILE A 46 5.95 1.04 0.07
C ILE A 46 6.42 2.27 0.84
N SER A 47 6.47 3.42 0.17
CA SER A 47 6.69 4.73 0.80
C SER A 47 5.37 5.50 0.88
N VAL A 48 5.08 6.10 2.03
CA VAL A 48 3.86 6.89 2.26
C VAL A 48 4.24 8.30 2.67
N PHE A 49 3.70 9.28 1.96
CA PHE A 49 3.92 10.71 2.23
C PHE A 49 2.62 11.34 2.72
N LYS A 50 2.74 12.28 3.65
CA LYS A 50 1.62 13.11 4.10
C LYS A 50 2.02 14.57 3.97
N VAL A 51 1.33 15.29 3.10
CA VAL A 51 1.52 16.73 2.93
C VAL A 51 0.95 17.44 4.15
N LYS A 52 1.74 18.32 4.78
CA LYS A 52 1.23 19.27 5.77
C LYS A 52 0.64 20.45 5.00
N VAL A 53 -0.64 20.72 5.22
CA VAL A 53 -1.30 21.92 4.73
C VAL A 53 -1.28 22.90 5.89
N GLU A 54 -0.59 24.03 5.71
CA GLU A 54 -0.58 25.16 6.65
C GLU A 54 -1.85 26.01 6.50
#